data_AF-A0A1B8QJP2-F1
#
_entry.id   AF-A0A1B8QJP2-F1
#
_cell.length_a   1.000
_cell.length_b   1.000
_cell.length_c   1.000
_cell.angle_alpha   90.00
_cell.angle_beta   90.00
_cell.angle_gamma   90.00
#
_symmetry.space_group_name_H-M   'P 1'
#
loop_
_entity.id
_entity.type
_entity.pdbx_description
1 polymer ?
#
loop_
_entity_poly.entity_id
_entity_poly.type
_entity_poly.pdbx_seq_one_letter_code
_entity_poly.pdbx_strand_id
1 'polypeptide(L)'
;MVLLYPEPTIFTQYMLLAMSDNGKRLGDPDLQKLAIKHGFCSNNPALAGKFDEQMRARKLAYAPDELTEVINTPSYDVLETMIGKLECHLN
;
A
#
# COMPACT_ATOMS: atom_id res chain seq x y z
N MET A 1 13.28 -11.67 -30.88
CA MET A 1 12.81 -12.65 -29.88
C MET A 1 13.13 -12.05 -28.52
N VAL A 2 12.13 -11.70 -27.70
CA VAL A 2 12.33 -11.05 -26.40
C VAL A 2 12.04 -12.07 -25.33
N LEU A 3 13.03 -12.40 -24.49
CA LEU A 3 12.81 -13.17 -23.27
C LEU A 3 12.00 -12.30 -22.31
N LEU A 4 10.72 -12.62 -22.14
CA LEU A 4 9.90 -12.09 -21.07
C LEU A 4 10.36 -12.82 -19.80
N TYR A 5 10.95 -12.12 -18.84
CA TYR A 5 11.11 -12.64 -17.48
C TYR A 5 9.76 -12.43 -16.78
N PRO A 6 8.94 -13.48 -16.57
CA PRO A 6 7.63 -13.34 -15.93
C PRO A 6 7.74 -12.96 -14.45
N GLU A 7 8.94 -12.97 -13.88
CA GLU A 7 9.24 -12.49 -12.52
C GLU A 7 10.36 -11.45 -12.63
N PRO A 8 10.09 -10.20 -12.20
CA PRO A 8 9.98 -9.94 -10.77
C PRO A 8 8.74 -9.08 -10.44
N THR A 9 7.74 -9.66 -9.76
CA THR A 9 6.62 -8.87 -9.25
C THR A 9 7.04 -8.21 -7.94
N ILE A 10 7.87 -7.16 -8.02
CA ILE A 10 8.23 -6.38 -6.85
C ILE A 10 6.97 -5.64 -6.37
N PHE A 11 6.54 -5.95 -5.16
CA PHE A 11 5.48 -5.25 -4.47
C PHE A 11 6.03 -3.99 -3.82
N THR A 12 5.41 -2.85 -4.09
CA THR A 12 5.75 -1.60 -3.41
C THR A 12 4.82 -1.41 -2.23
N GLN A 13 5.39 -1.30 -1.02
CA GLN A 13 4.63 -0.85 0.13
C GLN A 13 4.46 0.67 0.07
N TYR A 14 3.21 1.13 -0.07
CA TYR A 14 2.88 2.55 -0.05
C TYR A 14 2.56 3.01 1.38
N MET A 15 3.21 4.08 1.82
CA MET A 15 2.87 4.79 3.05
C MET A 15 2.28 6.15 2.70
N LEU A 16 1.15 6.48 3.31
CA LEU A 16 0.45 7.74 3.11
C LEU A 16 0.47 8.53 4.41
N LEU A 17 1.02 9.74 4.37
CA LEU A 17 1.01 10.68 5.49
C LEU A 17 -0.07 11.74 5.26
N ALA A 18 -1.05 11.80 6.15
CA ALA A 18 -2.13 12.77 6.06
C ALA A 18 -1.68 14.16 6.57
N MET A 19 -1.30 15.05 5.66
CA MET A 19 -0.88 16.43 6.00
C MET A 19 -2.04 17.45 6.02
N SER A 20 -3.27 17.02 5.76
CA SER A 20 -4.46 17.88 5.75
C SER A 20 -5.70 17.12 6.25
N ASP A 21 -6.75 17.86 6.60
CA ASP A 21 -8.02 17.26 7.02
C ASP A 21 -8.65 16.40 5.92
N ASN A 22 -8.50 16.80 4.65
CA ASN A 22 -8.90 15.98 3.52
C ASN A 22 -8.05 14.70 3.41
N GLY A 23 -6.75 14.78 3.70
CA GLY A 23 -5.86 13.62 3.74
C GLY A 23 -6.26 12.60 4.81
N LYS A 24 -6.77 13.05 5.96
CA LYS A 24 -7.25 12.16 7.04
C LYS A 24 -8.38 11.23 6.56
N ARG A 25 -9.16 11.66 5.57
CA ARG A 25 -10.23 10.83 4.97
C ARG A 25 -9.69 9.55 4.33
N LEU A 26 -8.43 9.48 3.92
CA LEU A 26 -7.84 8.23 3.39
C LEU A 26 -7.82 7.09 4.42
N GLY A 27 -7.93 7.41 5.72
CA GLY A 27 -8.12 6.43 6.79
C GLY A 27 -9.55 5.91 6.95
N ASP A 28 -10.53 6.49 6.25
CA ASP A 28 -11.93 6.10 6.34
C ASP A 28 -12.13 4.65 5.83
N PRO A 29 -12.83 3.78 6.59
CA PRO A 29 -13.11 2.41 6.17
C PRO A 29 -13.73 2.28 4.78
N ASP A 30 -14.55 3.23 4.34
CA ASP A 30 -15.19 3.16 3.02
C ASP A 30 -14.21 3.46 1.88
N LEU A 31 -13.27 4.38 2.09
CA LEU A 31 -12.20 4.64 1.14
C LEU A 31 -11.19 3.48 1.11
N GLN A 32 -10.91 2.83 2.24
CA GLN A 32 -10.07 1.64 2.26
C GLN A 32 -10.71 0.46 1.52
N LYS A 33 -12.04 0.25 1.64
CA LYS A 33 -12.75 -0.76 0.85
C LYS A 33 -12.67 -0.46 -0.65
N LEU A 34 -12.77 0.82 -1.03
CA LEU A 34 -12.60 1.24 -2.43
C LEU A 34 -11.16 0.96 -2.91
N ALA A 35 -10.15 1.25 -2.10
CA ALA A 35 -8.76 0.95 -2.42
C ALA A 35 -8.54 -0.55 -2.69
N ILE A 36 -9.12 -1.43 -1.86
CA ILE A 36 -9.08 -2.89 -2.07
C ILE A 36 -9.75 -3.30 -3.39
N LYS A 37 -10.89 -2.70 -3.74
CA LYS A 37 -11.52 -2.89 -5.04
C LYS A 37 -10.59 -2.51 -6.20
N HIS A 38 -9.68 -1.56 -6.00
CA HIS A 38 -8.70 -1.16 -7.01
C HIS A 38 -7.37 -1.94 -6.94
N GLY A 39 -7.25 -2.92 -6.04
CA GLY A 39 -6.06 -3.79 -5.94
C GLY A 39 -4.99 -3.29 -4.98
N PHE A 40 -5.29 -2.29 -4.14
CA PHE A 40 -4.41 -1.90 -3.04
C PHE A 40 -4.58 -2.85 -1.86
N CYS A 41 -3.45 -3.34 -1.32
CA CYS A 41 -3.43 -4.06 -0.05
C CYS A 41 -3.60 -3.06 1.10
N SER A 42 -4.49 -3.35 2.03
CA SER A 42 -4.66 -2.56 3.26
C SER A 42 -3.94 -3.25 4.42
N ASN A 43 -3.29 -2.48 5.29
CA ASN A 43 -2.74 -2.98 6.56
C ASN A 43 -3.80 -3.11 7.66
N ASN A 44 -5.06 -2.76 7.37
CA ASN A 44 -6.17 -2.85 8.31
C ASN A 44 -6.60 -4.32 8.49
N PRO A 45 -6.41 -4.92 9.69
CA PRO A 45 -6.74 -6.33 9.93
C PRO A 45 -8.22 -6.65 9.67
N ALA A 46 -9.12 -5.69 9.88
CA ALA A 46 -10.55 -5.87 9.65
C ALA A 46 -10.92 -6.01 8.16
N LEU A 47 -10.00 -5.66 7.25
CA LEU A 47 -10.21 -5.69 5.81
C LEU A 47 -9.34 -6.73 5.09
N ALA A 48 -8.47 -7.45 5.81
CA ALA A 48 -7.53 -8.42 5.21
C ALA A 48 -8.24 -9.44 4.30
N GLY A 49 -9.30 -10.09 4.79
CA GLY A 49 -10.04 -11.08 4.00
C GLY A 49 -10.78 -10.51 2.78
N LYS A 50 -11.04 -9.19 2.74
CA LYS A 50 -11.73 -8.57 1.59
C LYS A 50 -10.86 -8.51 0.35
N PHE A 51 -9.54 -8.43 0.50
CA PHE A 51 -8.63 -8.45 -0.63
C PHE A 51 -8.67 -9.80 -1.35
N ASP A 52 -8.60 -10.89 -0.59
CA ASP A 52 -8.66 -12.25 -1.14
C ASP A 52 -10.00 -12.53 -1.82
N GLU A 53 -11.10 -12.08 -1.22
CA GLU A 53 -12.43 -12.14 -1.84
C GLU A 53 -12.45 -11.42 -3.19
N GLN A 54 -11.87 -10.21 -3.28
CA GLN A 54 -11.81 -9.46 -4.54
C GLN A 54 -10.94 -10.15 -5.59
N MET A 55 -9.79 -10.73 -5.20
CA MET A 55 -8.92 -11.45 -6.14
C MET A 55 -9.60 -12.71 -6.69
N ARG A 56 -10.26 -13.47 -5.82
CA ARG A 56 -11.07 -14.64 -6.21
C ARG A 56 -12.22 -14.25 -7.14
N ALA A 57 -12.95 -13.17 -6.83
CA ALA A 57 -14.03 -12.68 -7.67
C ALA A 57 -13.56 -12.30 -9.08
N ARG A 58 -12.32 -11.81 -9.21
CA ARG A 58 -11.70 -11.46 -10.49
C ARG A 58 -10.97 -12.63 -11.17
N LYS A 59 -10.98 -13.82 -10.56
CA LYS A 59 -10.24 -15.00 -11.03
C LYS A 59 -8.73 -14.73 -11.19
N LEU A 60 -8.20 -13.85 -10.33
CA LEU A 60 -6.77 -13.57 -10.26
C LEU A 60 -6.15 -14.62 -9.34
N ALA A 61 -5.26 -15.45 -9.90
CA ALA A 61 -4.65 -16.58 -9.21
C ALA A 61 -3.49 -16.20 -8.27
N TYR A 62 -3.14 -14.91 -8.21
CA TYR A 62 -1.93 -14.41 -7.58
C TYR A 62 -2.26 -13.45 -6.44
N ALA A 63 -2.64 -14.01 -5.29
CA ALA A 63 -2.58 -13.33 -4.00
C ALA A 63 -1.64 -14.18 -3.12
N PRO A 64 -0.34 -13.83 -3.04
CA PRO A 64 0.58 -14.54 -2.16
C PRO A 64 0.14 -14.37 -0.70
N ASP A 65 0.15 -15.44 0.08
CA ASP A 65 -0.10 -15.36 1.53
C ASP A 65 0.96 -14.48 2.23
N GLU A 66 2.15 -14.41 1.64
CA GLU A 66 3.26 -13.59 2.11
C GLU A 66 3.94 -12.89 0.92
N LEU A 67 4.13 -11.58 1.01
CA LEU A 67 4.83 -10.79 0.00
C LEU A 67 6.33 -10.80 0.34
N THR A 68 7.11 -11.57 -0.41
CA THR A 68 8.57 -11.71 -0.18
C THR A 68 9.40 -10.67 -0.94
N GLU A 69 8.99 -10.35 -2.18
CA GLU A 69 9.65 -9.36 -3.04
C GLU A 69 9.08 -7.96 -2.79
N VAL A 70 9.34 -7.38 -1.62
CA VAL A 70 8.78 -6.08 -1.21
C VAL A 70 9.86 -5.00 -1.14
N ILE A 71 9.62 -3.87 -1.82
CA ILE A 71 10.33 -2.63 -1.50
C ILE A 71 9.71 -2.07 -0.24
N ASN A 72 10.44 -2.23 0.87
CA ASN A 72 10.05 -1.69 2.16
C ASN A 72 10.04 -0.16 2.16
N THR A 73 9.16 0.39 2.99
CA THR A 73 9.17 1.82 3.28
C THR A 73 10.48 2.22 3.98
N PRO A 74 10.87 3.51 3.93
CA PRO A 74 12.03 3.99 4.67
C PRO A 74 11.95 3.63 6.16
N SER A 75 13.10 3.46 6.80
CA SER A 75 13.15 3.18 8.24
C SER A 75 12.60 4.35 9.05
N TYR A 76 12.25 4.07 10.31
CA TYR A 76 11.76 5.09 11.24
C TYR A 76 12.69 6.32 11.30
N ASP A 77 14.01 6.12 11.47
CA ASP A 77 14.98 7.22 11.55
C ASP A 77 15.01 8.08 10.28
N VAL A 78 14.84 7.46 9.11
CA VAL A 78 14.77 8.16 7.83
C VAL A 78 13.46 8.93 7.72
N LEU A 79 12.33 8.34 8.14
CA LEU A 79 11.03 9.01 8.15
C LEU A 79 11.02 10.22 9.09
N GLU A 80 11.55 10.10 10.31
CA GLU A 80 11.70 11.22 11.25
C GLU A 80 12.51 12.36 10.65
N THR A 81 13.64 12.03 10.00
CA THR A 81 14.47 13.01 9.30
C THR A 81 13.70 13.70 8.16
N MET A 82 12.87 12.96 7.42
CA MET A 82 12.04 13.51 6.34
C MET A 82 10.93 14.41 6.88
N ILE A 83 10.23 13.99 7.94
CA ILE A 83 9.16 14.75 8.57
C ILE A 83 9.71 16.06 9.14
N GLY A 84 10.82 16.02 9.90
CA GLY A 84 11.43 17.24 10.44
C GLY A 84 11.83 18.24 9.36
N LYS A 85 12.29 17.77 8.18
CA LYS A 85 12.58 18.64 7.04
C LYS A 85 11.31 19.26 6.43
N LEU A 86 10.21 18.50 6.35
CA LEU A 86 8.94 18.99 5.84
C LEU A 86 8.33 20.04 6.78
N GLU A 87 8.37 19.81 8.09
CA GLU A 87 7.87 20.76 9.10
C GLU A 87 8.62 22.08 9.08
N CYS A 88 9.95 22.06 8.88
CA CYS A 88 10.76 23.28 8.74
C CYS A 88 10.40 24.11 7.50
N HIS A 89 9.83 23.49 6.46
CA HIS A 89 9.42 24.19 5.23
C HIS A 89 7.99 24.72 5.29
N LEU A 90 7.17 24.19 6.20
CA LEU A 90 5.76 24.57 6.35
C LEU A 90 5.52 25.70 7.36
N ASN A 91 6.54 26.03 8.17
CA ASN A 91 6.59 27.18 9.07
C ASN A 91 7.37 28.34 8.46
#